data_AF-A0AAP6D1M3-F1
#
_entry.id   AF-A0AAP6D1M3-F1
#
_cell.length_a   1.000
_cell.length_b   1.000
_cell.length_c   1.000
_cell.angle_alpha   90.00
_cell.angle_beta   90.00
_cell.angle_gamma   90.00
#
_symmetry.space_group_name_H-M   'P 1'
#
loop_
_entity.id
_entity.type
_entity.pdbx_description
1 polymer ?
#
loop_
_entity_poly.entity_id
_entity_poly.type
_entity_poly.pdbx_seq_one_letter_code
_entity_poly.pdbx_strand_id
1 'polypeptide(L)' 'DIRRENNLKSDTLWVGQKLKITVAVKDKPIRKHKVARGEYLGKIASKYGVSVASIRQANNLRSDELAVGQVLIIPNK' A
#
# COMPACT_ATOMS: atom_id res chain seq x y z
N ASP A 1 -2.32 -13.42 -15.36
CA ASP A 1 -1.02 -13.33 -16.07
C ASP A 1 -0.97 -12.01 -16.83
N ILE A 2 0.04 -11.17 -16.59
CA ILE A 2 0.14 -9.81 -17.17
C ILE A 2 0.27 -9.86 -18.69
N ARG A 3 0.94 -10.88 -19.25
CA ARG A 3 1.16 -11.02 -20.69
C ARG A 3 -0.16 -11.20 -21.42
N ARG A 4 -1.03 -12.07 -20.89
CA ARG A 4 -2.38 -12.32 -21.42
C ARG A 4 -3.29 -11.10 -21.26
N GLU A 5 -3.25 -10.44 -20.11
CA GLU A 5 -4.06 -9.24 -19.83
C GLU A 5 -3.71 -8.05 -20.75
N ASN A 6 -2.46 -8.01 -21.24
CA ASN A 6 -1.95 -6.93 -22.09
C ASN A 6 -1.70 -7.36 -23.55
N ASN A 7 -2.15 -8.54 -23.95
CA ASN A 7 -1.95 -9.10 -25.28
C ASN A 7 -0.49 -9.04 -25.78
N LEU A 8 0.47 -9.22 -24.87
CA LEU A 8 1.89 -9.14 -25.19
C LEU A 8 2.36 -10.41 -25.93
N LYS A 9 3.02 -10.20 -27.07
CA LYS A 9 3.57 -11.29 -27.89
C LYS A 9 5.00 -11.70 -27.50
N SER A 10 5.68 -10.90 -26.68
CA SER A 10 7.05 -11.09 -26.22
C SER A 10 7.22 -10.52 -24.81
N ASP A 11 8.27 -10.94 -24.11
CA ASP A 11 8.69 -10.41 -22.81
C ASP A 11 9.51 -9.10 -22.94
N THR A 12 9.81 -8.69 -24.18
CA THR A 12 10.48 -7.41 -24.46
C THR A 12 9.50 -6.25 -24.27
N LEU A 13 9.89 -5.27 -23.45
CA LEU A 13 9.12 -4.06 -23.16
C LEU A 13 9.84 -2.82 -23.70
N TRP A 14 9.07 -1.85 -24.16
CA TRP A 14 9.58 -0.54 -24.59
C TRP A 14 9.42 0.53 -23.50
N VAL A 15 10.32 1.51 -23.49
CA VAL A 15 10.18 2.68 -22.60
C VAL A 15 8.87 3.40 -22.91
N GLY A 16 8.11 3.74 -21.87
CA GLY A 16 6.80 4.38 -21.99
C GLY A 16 5.64 3.40 -22.24
N GLN A 17 5.91 2.10 -22.37
CA GLN A 17 4.86 1.08 -22.49
C GLN A 17 4.05 0.99 -21.20
N LYS A 18 2.72 1.17 -21.32
CA LYS A 18 1.78 1.05 -20.20
C LYS A 18 1.25 -0.38 -20.14
N LEU A 19 1.36 -1.01 -18.98
CA LEU A 19 0.81 -2.33 -18.71
C LEU A 19 -0.34 -2.23 -17.71
N LYS A 20 -1.44 -2.92 -18.02
CA LYS A 20 -2.56 -3.16 -17.13
C LYS A 20 -2.20 -4.31 -16.20
N ILE A 21 -2.03 -4.00 -14.93
CA ILE A 21 -1.74 -5.00 -13.90
C ILE A 21 -3.02 -5.23 -13.12
N THR A 22 -3.72 -6.32 -13.45
CA THR A 22 -4.89 -6.77 -12.69
C THR A 22 -4.41 -7.73 -11.61
N VAL A 23 -4.12 -7.20 -10.41
CA VAL A 23 -3.90 -8.03 -9.23
C VAL A 23 -5.25 -8.57 -8.75
N ALA A 24 -5.35 -9.88 -8.51
CA ALA A 24 -6.54 -10.45 -7.90
C ALA A 24 -6.73 -9.79 -6.52
N VAL A 25 -7.97 -9.42 -6.21
CA VAL A 25 -8.37 -8.47 -5.14
C VAL A 25 -7.92 -8.84 -3.71
N LYS A 26 -7.22 -9.97 -3.51
CA LYS A 26 -6.42 -10.24 -2.31
C LYS A 26 -5.28 -9.23 -2.12
N ASP A 27 -4.74 -8.72 -3.22
CA ASP A 27 -3.64 -7.75 -3.22
C ASP A 27 -4.16 -6.36 -3.63
N LYS A 28 -5.22 -5.86 -2.96
CA LYS A 28 -5.53 -4.43 -3.08
C LYS A 28 -4.24 -3.63 -2.83
N PRO A 29 -3.97 -2.57 -3.60
CA PRO A 29 -2.69 -1.88 -3.52
C PRO A 29 -2.44 -1.43 -2.09
N ILE A 30 -1.28 -1.83 -1.57
CA ILE A 30 -0.81 -1.39 -0.27
C ILE A 30 -0.66 0.13 -0.33
N ARG A 31 -1.46 0.86 0.44
CA ARG A 31 -1.42 2.33 0.44
C ARG A 31 -0.26 2.78 1.32
N LYS A 32 0.52 3.75 0.86
CA LYS A 32 1.55 4.40 1.68
C LYS A 32 1.00 5.72 2.22
N HIS A 33 1.19 5.97 3.50
CA HIS A 33 0.78 7.18 4.17
C HIS A 33 1.98 7.81 4.89
N LYS A 34 2.28 9.08 4.60
CA LYS A 34 3.33 9.81 5.29
C LYS A 34 2.73 10.53 6.50
N VAL A 35 3.20 10.18 7.69
CA VAL A 35 2.75 10.75 8.96
C VAL A 35 3.06 12.25 9.00
N ALA A 36 2.05 13.06 9.22
CA ALA A 36 2.18 14.49 9.46
C ALA A 36 2.30 14.80 10.97
N ARG A 37 2.76 16.03 11.28
CA ARG A 37 2.88 16.49 12.67
C ARG A 37 1.50 16.46 13.35
N GLY A 38 1.41 15.80 14.50
CA GLY A 38 0.18 15.66 15.28
C GLY A 38 -0.76 14.54 14.80
N GLU A 39 -0.34 13.69 13.87
CA GLU A 39 -1.03 12.44 13.57
C GLU A 39 -0.59 11.31 14.51
N TYR A 40 -1.51 10.40 14.80
CA TYR A 40 -1.29 9.20 15.61
C TYR A 40 -2.00 8.02 14.96
N LEU A 41 -1.59 6.79 15.30
CA LEU A 41 -2.07 5.57 14.65
C LEU A 41 -3.60 5.46 14.63
N GLY A 42 -4.29 5.83 15.72
CA GLY A 42 -5.76 5.82 15.78
C GLY A 42 -6.41 6.71 14.72
N LYS A 43 -5.94 7.95 14.56
CA LYS A 43 -6.47 8.88 13.55
C LYS A 43 -6.25 8.37 12.14
N ILE A 44 -5.08 7.79 11.89
CA ILE A 44 -4.72 7.18 10.59
C ILE A 44 -5.61 5.96 10.33
N ALA A 45 -5.75 5.08 11.32
CA ALA A 45 -6.60 3.88 11.26
C ALA A 45 -8.06 4.25 10.92
N SER A 46 -8.64 5.22 11.64
CA SER A 46 -10.00 5.72 11.37
C SER A 46 -10.13 6.34 9.99
N LYS A 47 -9.14 7.13 9.55
CA LYS A 47 -9.13 7.75 8.21
C LYS A 47 -9.17 6.71 7.09
N TYR A 48 -8.51 5.57 7.28
CA TYR A 48 -8.43 4.51 6.28
C TYR A 48 -9.42 3.36 6.51
N GLY A 49 -10.19 3.38 7.60
CA GLY A 49 -11.17 2.34 7.94
C GLY A 49 -10.54 0.99 8.30
N VAL A 50 -9.32 1.01 8.83
CA VAL A 50 -8.55 -0.19 9.22
C VAL A 50 -8.33 -0.20 10.73
N SER A 51 -7.88 -1.33 11.28
CA SER A 51 -7.53 -1.39 12.70
C SER A 51 -6.10 -0.90 12.95
N VAL A 52 -5.86 -0.30 14.12
CA VAL A 52 -4.52 0.09 14.57
C VAL A 52 -3.60 -1.14 14.59
N ALA A 53 -4.10 -2.29 15.06
CA ALA A 53 -3.36 -3.54 15.10
C ALA A 53 -2.89 -3.99 13.70
N SER A 54 -3.75 -3.83 12.68
CA SER A 54 -3.39 -4.15 11.30
C SER A 54 -2.27 -3.24 10.80
N ILE A 55 -2.34 -1.93 11.04
CA ILE A 55 -1.26 -0.99 10.66
C ILE A 55 0.03 -1.35 11.40
N ARG A 56 -0.06 -1.66 12.69
CA ARG A 56 1.08 -2.04 13.53
C ARG A 56 1.79 -3.29 12.99
N GLN A 57 1.01 -4.33 12.69
CA GLN A 57 1.51 -5.58 12.11
C GLN A 57 2.12 -5.35 10.72
N ALA A 58 1.46 -4.57 9.87
CA ALA A 58 1.92 -4.32 8.50
C ALA A 58 3.20 -3.48 8.44
N ASN A 59 3.52 -2.73 9.50
CA ASN A 59 4.72 -1.90 9.61
C ASN A 59 5.73 -2.40 10.64
N ASN A 60 5.49 -3.57 11.26
CA ASN A 60 6.31 -4.11 12.36
C ASN A 60 6.59 -3.10 13.49
N LEU A 61 5.61 -2.24 13.80
CA LEU A 61 5.75 -1.24 14.85
C LEU A 61 5.66 -1.91 16.23
N ARG A 62 6.59 -1.57 17.12
CA ARG A 62 6.63 -2.09 18.51
C ARG A 62 5.84 -1.21 19.48
N SER A 63 5.63 0.05 19.14
CA SER A 63 4.90 1.05 19.91
C SER A 63 4.00 1.87 19.00
N ASP A 64 3.11 2.67 19.62
CA ASP A 64 2.25 3.60 18.91
C ASP A 64 2.91 4.96 18.62
N GLU A 65 4.21 5.07 18.95
CA GLU A 65 5.01 6.26 18.66
C GLU A 65 5.30 6.33 17.17
N LEU A 66 4.93 7.46 16.57
CA LEU A 66 5.17 7.74 15.17
C LEU A 66 6.09 8.95 15.01
N ALA A 67 7.10 8.82 14.16
CA ALA A 67 7.94 9.94 13.78
C ALA A 67 7.27 10.76 12.67
N VAL A 68 7.36 12.09 12.76
CA VAL A 68 6.90 12.96 11.68
C VAL A 68 7.70 12.66 10.41
N GLY A 69 6.99 12.44 9.30
CA GLY A 69 7.57 12.07 8.02
C GLY A 69 7.77 10.57 7.81
N GLN A 70 7.50 9.74 8.83
CA GLN A 70 7.51 8.29 8.70
C GLN A 70 6.48 7.83 7.66
N VAL A 71 6.85 6.88 6.82
CA VAL A 71 5.95 6.28 5.84
C VAL A 71 5.39 4.99 6.40
N LEU A 72 4.07 4.95 6.57
CA LEU A 72 3.32 3.78 7.01
C LEU A 72 2.65 3.09 5.83
N ILE A 73 2.76 1.78 5.83
CA ILE A 73 2.01 0.84 5.02
C ILE A 73 0.62 0.67 5.65
N ILE A 74 -0.41 1.08 4.93
CA ILE A 74 -1.79 0.89 5.35
C ILE A 74 -2.31 -0.38 4.67
N PRO A 75 -2.53 -1.47 5.45
CA PRO A 75 -3.11 -2.69 4.92
C PRO A 75 -4.56 -2.44 4.50
N ASN A 76 -5.10 -3.30 3.65
CA ASN A 76 -6.52 -3.24 3.32
C ASN A 76 -7.36 -3.99 4.36
N LYS A 77 -8.63 -3.59 4.46
CA LYS A 77 -9.64 -4.33 5.21
C LYS A 77 -9.98 -5.64 4.50
#